data_AF-A0A165CCH2-F1
#
_entry.id   AF-A0A165CCH2-F1
#
_cell.length_a   1.000
_cell.length_b   1.000
_cell.length_c   1.000
_cell.angle_alpha   90.00
_cell.angle_beta   90.00
_cell.angle_gamma   90.00
#
_symmetry.space_group_name_H-M   'P 1'
#
loop_
_entity.id
_entity.type
_entity.pdbx_description
1 polymer ?
#
loop_
_entity_poly.entity_id
_entity_poly.type
_entity_poly.pdbx_seq_one_letter_code
_entity_poly.pdbx_strand_id
1 'polypeptide(L)' 'QAAKTHQYSSEATRAEIVQQFRRVFDDLEPYDWQVDVTEALLLGMDCTVIAGTGAGKTMPFVMPLLLDQMKKKMV' A
#
# COMPACT_ATOMS: atom_id res chain seq x y z
N GLN A 1 10.38 8.61 10.96
CA GLN A 1 11.82 8.29 10.78
C GLN A 1 12.15 8.04 9.32
N ALA A 2 11.33 7.30 8.55
CA ALA A 2 11.52 7.05 7.11
C ALA A 2 11.81 8.28 6.23
N ALA A 3 11.07 9.39 6.42
CA ALA A 3 11.31 10.64 5.69
C ALA A 3 12.73 11.21 5.91
N LYS A 4 13.32 10.97 7.09
CA LYS A 4 14.65 11.48 7.47
C LYS A 4 15.78 10.56 7.01
N THR A 5 15.53 9.27 6.83
CA THR A 5 16.55 8.27 6.46
C THR A 5 16.56 7.92 4.97
N HIS A 6 15.46 8.09 4.24
CA HIS A 6 15.30 7.56 2.87
C HIS A 6 14.70 8.51 1.84
N GLN A 7 14.62 9.83 2.09
CA GLN A 7 13.90 10.77 1.20
C GLN A 7 12.45 10.30 0.90
N TYR A 8 11.82 9.64 1.88
CA TYR A 8 10.48 9.10 1.74
C TYR A 8 9.42 10.21 1.71
N SER A 9 8.48 10.14 0.76
CA SER A 9 7.30 11.00 0.68
C SER A 9 6.04 10.14 0.76
N SER A 10 5.28 10.29 1.86
CA SER A 10 3.99 9.61 2.07
C SER A 10 3.01 9.95 0.96
N GLU A 11 2.89 11.23 0.60
CA GLU A 11 2.00 11.70 -0.46
C GLU A 11 2.31 11.03 -1.81
N ALA A 12 3.59 11.00 -2.21
CA ALA A 12 3.99 10.39 -3.47
C ALA A 12 3.78 8.87 -3.46
N THR A 13 4.13 8.19 -2.35
CA THR A 13 3.93 6.75 -2.22
C THR A 13 2.44 6.38 -2.25
N ARG A 14 1.59 7.12 -1.54
CA ARG A 14 0.14 6.89 -1.54
C ARG A 14 -0.48 7.16 -2.92
N ALA A 15 -0.06 8.22 -3.60
CA ALA A 15 -0.50 8.51 -4.96
C ALA A 15 -0.16 7.37 -5.92
N GLU A 16 1.07 6.83 -5.83
CA GLU A 16 1.50 5.70 -6.65
C GLU A 16 0.69 4.43 -6.33
N ILE A 17 0.46 4.12 -5.04
CA ILE A 17 -0.37 2.99 -4.60
C ILE A 17 -1.76 3.06 -5.24
N VAL A 18 -2.42 4.22 -5.15
CA VAL A 18 -3.77 4.43 -5.70
C VAL A 18 -3.74 4.35 -7.22
N GLN A 19 -2.75 4.95 -7.87
CA GLN A 19 -2.60 4.93 -9.32
C GLN A 19 -2.45 3.50 -9.86
N GLN A 20 -1.57 2.68 -9.24
CA GLN A 20 -1.39 1.30 -9.67
C GLN A 20 -2.61 0.43 -9.35
N PHE A 21 -3.30 0.68 -8.23
CA PHE A 21 -4.55 -0.01 -7.92
C PHE A 21 -5.60 0.25 -9.00
N ARG A 22 -5.90 1.53 -9.31
CA ARG A 22 -6.87 1.91 -10.35
C ARG A 22 -6.53 1.26 -11.69
N ARG A 23 -5.25 1.30 -12.08
CA ARG A 23 -4.77 0.69 -13.33
C ARG A 23 -5.05 -0.82 -13.41
N VAL A 24 -4.94 -1.54 -12.30
CA VAL A 24 -5.08 -3.01 -12.26
C VAL A 24 -6.52 -3.46 -12.06
N PHE A 25 -7.33 -2.64 -11.39
CA PHE A 25 -8.70 -2.97 -10.99
C PHE A 25 -9.74 -2.08 -11.69
N ASP A 26 -9.54 -1.76 -12.97
CA ASP A 26 -10.51 -1.06 -13.82
C ASP A 26 -11.06 0.24 -13.20
N ASP A 27 -10.16 1.12 -12.75
CA ASP A 27 -10.45 2.42 -12.13
C ASP A 27 -11.27 2.37 -10.83
N LEU A 28 -11.33 1.22 -10.16
CA LEU A 28 -11.86 1.13 -8.80
C LEU A 28 -10.99 1.93 -7.81
N GLU A 29 -11.63 2.42 -6.74
CA GLU A 29 -10.95 3.11 -5.65
C GLU A 29 -10.64 2.15 -4.50
N PRO A 30 -9.40 2.15 -3.98
CA PRO A 30 -9.12 1.47 -2.72
C PRO A 30 -9.75 2.24 -1.56
N TYR A 31 -10.07 1.53 -0.47
CA TYR A 31 -10.46 2.21 0.76
C TYR A 31 -9.25 2.89 1.40
N ASP A 32 -9.46 4.03 2.07
CA ASP A 32 -8.38 4.78 2.75
C ASP A 32 -7.56 3.89 3.69
N TRP A 33 -8.24 3.07 4.51
CA TRP A 33 -7.56 2.16 5.43
C TRP A 33 -6.72 1.09 4.71
N GLN A 34 -7.07 0.71 3.47
CA GLN A 34 -6.25 -0.23 2.70
C GLN A 34 -4.94 0.45 2.26
N VAL A 35 -5.00 1.72 1.87
CA VAL A 35 -3.83 2.53 1.53
C VAL A 35 -2.95 2.73 2.77
N ASP A 36 -3.54 3.06 3.93
CA ASP A 36 -2.81 3.23 5.19
C ASP A 36 -2.01 1.99 5.57
N VAL A 37 -2.65 0.81 5.49
CA VAL A 37 -2.04 -0.47 5.85
C VAL A 37 -0.98 -0.86 4.82
N THR A 38 -1.25 -0.63 3.53
CA THR A 38 -0.27 -0.85 2.45
C THR A 38 1.00 -0.03 2.68
N GLU A 39 0.84 1.25 3.00
CA GLU A 39 1.95 2.15 3.29
C GLU A 39 2.75 1.67 4.52
N ALA A 40 2.07 1.27 5.60
CA ALA A 40 2.71 0.71 6.78
C ALA A 40 3.55 -0.53 6.45
N LEU A 41 3.01 -1.45 5.64
CA LEU A 41 3.73 -2.65 5.20
C LEU A 41 4.97 -2.31 4.36
N LEU A 42 4.87 -1.33 3.45
CA LEU A 42 6.01 -0.86 2.64
C LEU A 42 7.13 -0.24 3.49
N LEU A 43 6.77 0.41 4.58
CA LEU A 43 7.70 0.98 5.55
C LEU A 43 8.26 -0.05 6.53
N GLY A 44 7.84 -1.32 6.43
CA GLY A 44 8.25 -2.39 7.36
C GLY A 44 7.70 -2.20 8.77
N MET A 45 6.55 -1.53 8.90
CA MET A 45 5.90 -1.31 10.19
C MET A 45 4.91 -2.43 10.50
N ASP A 46 4.86 -2.84 11.76
CA ASP A 46 3.80 -3.73 12.25
C ASP A 46 2.49 -2.94 12.40
N CYS A 47 1.37 -3.54 11.95
CA CYS A 47 0.04 -2.93 12.05
C CYS A 47 -1.02 -3.97 12.47
N THR A 48 -2.06 -3.52 13.18
CA THR A 48 -3.25 -4.31 13.52
C THR A 48 -4.49 -3.64 12.93
N VAL A 49 -5.31 -4.41 12.23
CA VAL A 49 -6.52 -3.91 11.55
C VAL A 49 -7.74 -4.70 12.01
N ILE A 50 -8.79 -4.01 12.44
CA ILE A 50 -10.08 -4.62 12.77
C ILE A 50 -11.02 -4.37 11.58
N ALA A 51 -11.32 -5.43 10.82
CA ALA A 51 -12.22 -5.35 9.67
C ALA A 51 -13.07 -6.61 9.51
N GLY A 52 -14.35 -6.42 9.17
CA GLY A 52 -15.32 -7.50 8.97
C GLY A 52 -14.98 -8.46 7.82
N THR A 53 -15.68 -9.59 7.75
CA THR A 53 -15.59 -10.52 6.62
C THR A 53 -16.00 -9.82 5.32
N GLY A 54 -15.29 -10.09 4.22
CA GLY A 54 -15.55 -9.45 2.92
C GLY A 54 -15.09 -8.00 2.80
N ALA A 55 -14.57 -7.37 3.86
CA ALA A 55 -14.12 -5.97 3.81
C ALA A 55 -12.91 -5.73 2.89
N GLY A 56 -12.24 -6.78 2.38
CA GLY A 56 -11.08 -6.63 1.51
C GLY A 56 -9.74 -6.58 2.25
N LYS A 57 -9.60 -7.30 3.38
CA LYS A 57 -8.36 -7.44 4.16
C LYS A 57 -7.17 -7.99 3.37
N THR A 58 -7.43 -8.64 2.24
CA THR A 58 -6.40 -9.14 1.33
C THR A 58 -5.69 -8.01 0.58
N MET A 59 -6.38 -6.91 0.28
CA MET A 59 -5.85 -5.85 -0.59
C MET A 59 -4.56 -5.23 -0.06
N PRO A 60 -4.40 -4.91 1.24
CA PRO A 60 -3.14 -4.36 1.73
C PRO A 60 -1.91 -5.24 1.52
N PHE A 61 -2.06 -6.55 1.31
CA PHE A 61 -0.95 -7.46 0.99
C PHE A 61 -0.72 -7.57 -0.53
N VAL A 62 -1.75 -7.31 -1.34
CA VAL A 62 -1.67 -7.35 -2.81
C VAL A 62 -1.14 -6.03 -3.38
N MET A 63 -1.61 -4.90 -2.85
CA MET A 63 -1.27 -3.56 -3.32
C MET A 63 0.24 -3.27 -3.38
N PRO A 64 1.08 -3.68 -2.40
CA PRO A 64 2.52 -3.49 -2.47
C PRO A 64 3.17 -4.16 -3.70
N LEU A 65 2.61 -5.29 -4.16
CA LEU A 65 3.13 -6.05 -5.30
C LEU A 65 2.92 -5.33 -6.64
N LEU A 66 1.99 -4.38 -6.68
CA LEU A 66 1.69 -3.60 -7.88
C LEU A 66 2.75 -2.52 -8.13
N LEU A 67 3.55 -2.17 -7.11
CA LEU A 67 4.58 -1.14 -7.18
C LEU A 67 5.86 -1.69 -7.84
N ASP A 68 6.35 -0.99 -8.86
CA ASP A 68 7.56 -1.40 -9.60
C ASP A 68 8.81 -1.51 -8.73
N GLN A 69 8.90 -0.71 -7.66
CA GLN A 69 10.04 -0.74 -6.72
C GLN A 69 10.05 -1.99 -5.82
N MET A 70 8.89 -2.62 -5.61
CA MET A 70 8.75 -3.80 -4.75
C MET A 70 8.94 -5.11 -5.49
N LYS A 71 8.81 -5.12 -6.83
CA LYS A 71 9.09 -6.31 -7.69
C LYS A 71 10.50 -6.90 -7.52
N LYS A 72 11.45 -6.14 -6.96
CA LYS A 72 12.85 -6.57 -6.73
C LYS A 72 13.21 -6.80 -5.25
N LYS A 73 12.35 -6.44 -4.28
CA LYS A 73 12.69 -6.43 -2.84
C LYS A 73 11.99 -7.48 -2.00
N MET A 74 10.97 -8.17 -2.54
CA MET A 74 10.32 -9.28 -1.86
C MET A 74 10.99 -10.61 -2.18
N VAL A 75 12.16 -10.84 -1.58
CA VAL A 75 12.77 -12.16 -1.31
C VAL A 75 13.42 -12.11 0.07
#